data_AF-R7HRY7-F1
#
_entry.id   AF-R7HRY7-F1
#
_cell.length_a   1.000
_cell.length_b   1.000
_cell.length_c   1.000
_cell.angle_alpha   90.00
_cell.angle_beta   90.00
_cell.angle_gamma   90.00
#
_symmetry.space_group_name_H-M   'P 1'
#
loop_
_entity.id
_entity.type
_entity.pdbx_description
1 polymer ?
#
loop_
_entity_poly.entity_id
_entity_poly.type
_entity_poly.pdbx_seq_one_letter_code
_entity_poly.pdbx_strand_id
1 'polypeptide(L)' 'MIFHCEIVVDAKKVKREEKAYKKIPVITDFTDGDGNDRMKETVQANYRRIKEEVKQIVQEEMERIANDENLKHLLQQKG' A
#
# COMPACT_ATOMS: atom_id res chain seq x y z
N MET A 1 10.07 47.74 -24.49
CA MET A 1 10.73 47.18 -23.30
C MET A 1 10.91 45.69 -23.54
N ILE A 2 12.15 45.23 -23.64
CA ILE A 2 12.46 43.80 -23.67
C ILE A 2 13.22 43.54 -22.37
N PHE A 3 12.64 42.73 -21.49
CA PHE A 3 13.28 42.34 -20.24
C PHE A 3 14.54 41.52 -20.58
N HIS A 4 15.72 42.00 -20.16
CA HIS A 4 16.95 41.22 -20.20
C HIS A 4 17.02 40.41 -18.90
N CYS A 5 16.67 39.13 -18.99
CA CYS A 5 16.88 38.16 -17.93
C CYS A 5 17.98 37.20 -18.41
N GLU A 6 19.09 37.15 -17.66
CA GLU A 6 20.15 36.16 -17.83
C GLU A 6 19.93 35.05 -16.81
N ILE A 7 19.79 33.81 -17.29
CA ILE A 7 19.71 32.64 -16.41
C ILE A 7 21.15 32.25 -16.03
N VAL A 8 21.60 32.69 -14.86
CA VAL A 8 22.92 32.32 -14.33
C VAL A 8 22.86 30.90 -13.78
N VAL A 9 23.39 29.94 -14.53
CA VAL A 9 23.51 28.53 -14.11
C VAL A 9 24.79 28.36 -13.28
N ASP A 10 24.67 28.40 -11.95
CA ASP A 10 25.80 28.11 -11.05
C ASP A 10 26.10 26.59 -11.03
N ALA A 11 26.94 26.17 -11.97
CA ALA A 11 27.37 24.78 -12.11
C ALA A 11 28.12 24.26 -10.86
N LYS A 12 28.74 25.13 -10.05
CA LYS A 12 29.43 24.71 -8.81
C LYS A 12 28.41 24.37 -7.73
N LYS A 13 27.35 25.18 -7.61
CA LYS A 13 26.23 24.91 -6.69
C LYS A 13 25.51 23.62 -7.06
N VAL A 14 25.20 23.42 -8.35
CA VAL A 14 24.57 22.18 -8.85
C VAL A 14 25.43 20.95 -8.53
N LYS A 15 26.74 20.98 -8.81
CA LYS A 15 27.63 19.85 -8.49
C LYS A 15 27.72 19.54 -6.99
N ARG A 16 27.59 20.56 -6.13
CA ARG A 16 27.58 20.36 -4.68
C ARG A 16 26.27 19.70 -4.22
N GLU A 17 25.15 20.09 -4.81
CA GLU A 17 23.83 19.50 -4.56
C GLU A 17 23.78 18.04 -5.06
N GLU A 18 24.32 17.75 -6.24
CA GLU A 18 24.45 16.38 -6.77
C GLU A 18 25.32 15.50 -5.88
N LYS A 19 26.47 15.99 -5.39
CA LYS A 19 27.34 15.24 -4.48
C LYS A 19 26.69 14.95 -3.12
N ALA A 20 25.82 15.84 -2.66
CA ALA A 20 25.11 15.70 -1.39
C ALA A 20 23.82 14.88 -1.51
N TYR A 21 23.44 14.48 -2.73
CA TYR A 21 22.22 13.71 -2.98
C TYR A 21 22.30 12.33 -2.32
N LYS A 22 21.31 12.03 -1.47
CA LYS A 22 21.10 10.69 -0.91
C LYS A 22 19.86 10.10 -1.55
N LYS A 23 20.00 8.95 -2.19
CA LYS A 23 18.87 8.22 -2.77
C LYS A 23 17.86 7.90 -1.69
N ILE A 24 16.58 8.19 -1.95
CA ILE A 24 15.49 7.82 -1.05
C ILE A 24 15.49 6.28 -0.93
N PRO A 25 15.46 5.72 0.28
CA PRO A 25 15.40 4.28 0.45
C PRO A 25 14.10 3.76 -0.17
N VAL A 26 14.20 2.69 -0.95
CA VAL A 26 13.03 1.96 -1.42
C VAL A 26 12.46 1.22 -0.21
N ILE A 27 11.29 1.65 0.26
CA ILE A 27 10.66 1.11 1.48
C ILE A 27 10.11 -0.31 1.22
N THR A 28 9.68 -0.56 -0.01
CA THR A 28 9.17 -1.88 -0.43
C THR A 28 9.62 -2.15 -1.86
N ASP A 29 10.43 -3.20 -2.02
CA ASP A 29 10.84 -3.69 -3.33
C ASP A 29 9.82 -4.72 -3.81
N PHE A 30 9.11 -4.41 -4.89
CA PHE A 30 8.16 -5.32 -5.54
C PHE A 30 8.77 -6.02 -6.75
N THR A 31 10.08 -5.85 -6.95
CA THR A 31 10.82 -6.45 -8.03
C THR A 31 11.16 -7.90 -7.69
N ASP A 32 10.99 -8.81 -8.65
CA ASP A 32 11.41 -10.21 -8.51
C ASP A 32 12.90 -10.42 -8.78
N GLY A 33 13.36 -11.67 -8.64
CA GLY A 33 14.78 -12.02 -8.82
C GLY A 33 15.35 -11.71 -10.21
N ASP A 34 14.50 -11.50 -11.20
CA ASP A 34 14.86 -11.16 -12.59
C ASP A 34 14.77 -9.66 -12.88
N GLY A 35 14.39 -8.83 -11.90
CA GLY A 35 14.28 -7.39 -12.10
C GLY A 35 12.91 -6.92 -12.58
N ASN A 36 11.87 -7.77 -12.61
CA ASN A 36 10.54 -7.40 -13.08
C ASN A 36 9.66 -6.84 -11.95
N ASP A 37 8.97 -5.72 -12.21
CA ASP A 37 8.01 -5.13 -11.27
C ASP A 37 6.74 -6.00 -11.13
N ARG A 38 6.59 -6.63 -9.96
CA ARG A 38 5.41 -7.45 -9.61
C ARG A 38 4.43 -6.73 -8.69
N MET A 39 4.52 -5.40 -8.56
CA MET A 39 3.69 -4.63 -7.63
C MET A 39 2.20 -4.94 -7.80
N LYS A 40 1.71 -4.89 -9.04
CA LYS A 40 0.28 -5.09 -9.34
C LYS A 40 -0.20 -6.50 -8.98
N GLU A 41 0.57 -7.51 -9.34
CA GLU A 41 0.23 -8.92 -9.09
C GLU A 41 0.23 -9.22 -7.59
N THR A 42 1.26 -8.75 -6.89
CA THR A 42 1.43 -8.93 -5.45
C THR A 42 0.27 -8.30 -4.69
N VAL A 43 -0.10 -7.06 -5.03
CA VAL A 43 -1.23 -6.36 -4.41
C VAL A 43 -2.55 -7.07 -4.70
N GLN A 44 -2.77 -7.53 -5.95
CA GLN A 44 -4.00 -8.24 -6.30
C GLN A 44 -4.13 -9.60 -5.60
N ALA A 45 -3.05 -10.37 -5.50
CA ALA A 45 -3.02 -11.64 -4.78
C ALA A 45 -3.35 -11.43 -3.30
N ASN A 46 -2.74 -10.41 -2.68
CA ASN A 46 -3.00 -10.07 -1.29
C ASN A 46 -4.45 -9.65 -1.05
N TYR A 47 -5.00 -8.80 -1.93
CA TYR A 47 -6.40 -8.38 -1.87
C TYR A 47 -7.37 -9.57 -1.94
N ARG A 48 -7.14 -10.53 -2.86
CA ARG A 48 -7.98 -11.72 -3.00
C ARG A 48 -7.93 -12.60 -1.75
N ARG A 49 -6.72 -12.89 -1.26
CA ARG A 49 -6.51 -13.70 -0.05
C ARG A 49 -7.20 -13.08 1.16
N ILE A 50 -6.94 -11.79 1.43
CA ILE A 50 -7.57 -11.08 2.56
C ILE A 50 -9.09 -11.09 2.44
N LYS A 51 -9.62 -10.89 1.23
CA LYS A 51 -11.07 -10.90 1.01
C LYS A 51 -11.70 -12.26 1.34
N GLU A 52 -11.02 -13.35 1.01
CA GLU A 52 -11.46 -14.72 1.35
C GLU A 52 -11.36 -14.97 2.85
N GLU A 53 -10.23 -14.60 3.47
CA GLU A 53 -10.02 -14.73 4.92
C GLU A 53 -11.07 -13.95 5.72
N VAL A 54 -11.41 -12.72 5.30
CA VAL A 54 -12.46 -11.93 5.95
C VAL A 54 -13.82 -12.61 5.85
N LYS A 55 -14.16 -13.20 4.70
CA LYS A 55 -15.43 -13.94 4.56
C LYS A 55 -15.48 -15.15 5.49
N GLN A 56 -14.37 -15.88 5.58
CA GLN A 56 -14.26 -17.03 6.46
C GLN A 56 -14.41 -16.61 7.93
N ILE A 57 -13.69 -15.57 8.37
CA ILE A 57 -13.80 -15.04 9.73
C ILE A 57 -15.24 -14.64 10.03
N VAL A 58 -15.91 -13.93 9.11
CA VAL A 58 -17.32 -13.56 9.30
C VAL A 58 -18.18 -14.81 9.45
N GLN A 59 -18.02 -15.81 8.61
CA GLN A 59 -18.79 -17.06 8.72
C GLN A 59 -18.55 -17.77 10.05
N GLU A 60 -17.28 -17.98 10.41
CA GLU A 60 -16.88 -18.64 11.66
C GLU A 60 -17.44 -17.90 12.88
N GLU A 61 -17.38 -16.56 12.88
CA GLU A 61 -17.94 -15.76 13.96
C GLU A 61 -19.47 -15.83 14.01
N MET A 62 -20.14 -15.87 12.86
CA MET A 62 -21.60 -16.06 12.81
C MET A 62 -22.00 -17.42 13.38
N GLU A 63 -21.25 -18.48 13.05
CA GLU A 63 -21.46 -19.82 13.63
C GLU A 63 -21.15 -19.85 15.13
N ARG A 64 -20.05 -19.21 15.57
CA ARG A 64 -19.68 -19.08 16.98
C ARG A 64 -20.78 -18.37 17.78
N ILE A 65 -21.32 -17.28 17.26
CA ILE A 65 -22.41 -16.52 17.87
C ILE A 65 -23.70 -17.37 17.90
N ALA A 66 -24.03 -18.10 16.83
CA ALA A 66 -25.23 -18.93 16.76
C ALA A 66 -25.24 -20.05 17.81
N ASN A 67 -24.07 -20.60 18.10
CA ASN A 67 -23.88 -21.71 19.04
C ASN A 67 -23.68 -21.25 20.50
N ASP A 68 -23.54 -19.96 20.76
CA ASP A 68 -23.39 -19.41 22.11
C ASP A 68 -24.75 -18.96 22.66
N GLU A 69 -25.23 -19.63 23.71
CA GLU A 69 -26.51 -19.33 24.37
C GLU A 69 -26.65 -17.86 24.81
N ASN A 70 -25.54 -17.23 25.21
CA ASN A 70 -25.53 -15.83 25.65
C ASN A 70 -25.50 -14.86 24.47
N LEU A 71 -25.10 -15.28 23.26
CA LEU A 71 -24.90 -14.38 22.12
C LEU A 71 -25.86 -14.64 20.94
N LYS A 72 -26.47 -15.83 20.83
CA LYS A 72 -27.35 -16.22 19.71
C LYS A 72 -28.53 -15.27 19.46
N HIS A 73 -28.98 -14.58 20.51
CA HIS A 73 -30.03 -13.57 20.43
C HIS A 73 -29.62 -12.35 19.56
N LEU A 74 -28.32 -12.12 19.35
CA LEU A 74 -27.79 -11.05 18.48
C LEU A 74 -28.01 -11.32 16.99
N LEU A 75 -28.10 -12.59 16.59
CA LEU A 75 -28.42 -12.97 15.20
C LEU A 75 -29.90 -12.73 14.86
N GLN A 76 -30.74 -12.58 15.88
CA GLN A 76 -32.14 -12.25 15.73
C GLN A 76 -32.31 -10.74 15.89
N GLN A 77 -32.16 -9.97 14.80
CA GLN A 77 -32.70 -8.61 14.78
C GLN A 77 -33.54 -8.34 13.53
N LYS A 78 -34.85 -8.25 13.84
CA LYS A 78 -35.98 -7.57 13.20
C LYS A 78 -36.37 -7.99 11.78
N GLY A 79 -37.58 -8.57 11.70
CA GLY A 79 -38.45 -8.38 10.55
C GLY A 79 -39.02 -6.97 10.47
#